data_AF-A0A2G6PTF2-F1
#
_entry.id   AF-A0A2G6PTF2-F1
#
_cell.length_a   1.000
_cell.length_b   1.000
_cell.length_c   1.000
_cell.angle_alpha   90.00
_cell.angle_beta   90.00
_cell.angle_gamma   90.00
#
_symmetry.space_group_name_H-M   'P 1'
#
loop_
_entity.id
_entity.type
_entity.pdbx_description
1 polymer ?
#
loop_
_entity_poly.entity_id
_entity_poly.type
_entity_poly.pdbx_seq_one_letter_code
_entity_poly.pdbx_strand_id
1 'polypeptide(L)'
;MGWKKLVGLMLVSVWVSSCCVPVLQKQFYTTEYGSHRPIKSKFTLSKNPYQLKEGDHIYTDCIYKSSFTMDGSEKKDYTVFLRFFANGRFLRDVLNNDSSPVEQYNNLKKGSVGYYKVEGDRIILEEFMVGAHDCGKYHIYSLKISDDGIEDYETIKITGLTGKPDW
;
A
#
# COMPACT_ATOMS: atom_id res chain seq x y z
N MET A 1 -52.73 11.90 1.73
CA MET A 1 -51.38 12.50 1.94
C MET A 1 -50.24 11.49 2.12
N GLY A 2 -50.48 10.16 2.09
CA GLY A 2 -49.43 9.15 2.37
C GLY A 2 -48.55 8.74 1.18
N TRP A 3 -49.07 8.76 -0.05
CA TRP A 3 -48.34 8.26 -1.22
C TRP A 3 -47.11 9.11 -1.57
N LYS A 4 -47.21 10.45 -1.49
CA LYS A 4 -46.09 11.36 -1.74
C LYS A 4 -44.95 11.19 -0.73
N LYS A 5 -45.26 10.86 0.52
CA LYS A 5 -44.25 10.57 1.57
C LYS A 5 -43.57 9.21 1.34
N LEU A 6 -44.33 8.20 0.90
CA LEU A 6 -43.79 6.88 0.54
C LEU A 6 -42.87 6.93 -0.67
N VAL A 7 -43.25 7.65 -1.74
CA VAL A 7 -42.41 7.84 -2.92
C VAL A 7 -41.13 8.62 -2.59
N GLY A 8 -41.22 9.62 -1.71
CA GLY A 8 -40.04 10.33 -1.19
C GLY A 8 -39.08 9.44 -0.42
N LEU A 9 -39.59 8.58 0.47
CA LEU A 9 -38.80 7.60 1.23
C LEU A 9 -38.17 6.53 0.32
N MET A 10 -38.88 6.06 -0.70
CA MET A 10 -38.36 5.11 -1.68
C MET A 10 -37.21 5.72 -2.50
N LEU A 11 -37.38 6.96 -2.97
CA LEU A 11 -36.33 7.68 -3.68
C LEU A 11 -35.10 7.89 -2.79
N VAL A 12 -35.26 8.31 -1.54
CA VAL A 12 -34.12 8.44 -0.60
C VAL A 12 -33.42 7.09 -0.38
N SER A 13 -34.17 5.98 -0.26
CA SER A 13 -33.57 4.65 -0.09
C SER A 13 -32.77 4.18 -1.31
N VAL A 14 -33.24 4.46 -2.53
CA VAL A 14 -32.53 4.16 -3.79
C VAL A 14 -31.26 4.99 -3.93
N TRP A 15 -31.27 6.23 -3.45
CA TRP A 15 -30.06 7.05 -3.40
C TRP A 15 -29.06 6.49 -2.38
N VAL A 16 -29.48 6.01 -1.22
CA VAL A 16 -28.55 5.45 -0.21
C VAL A 16 -28.06 4.03 -0.58
N SER A 17 -28.84 3.25 -1.34
CA SER A 17 -28.51 1.88 -1.74
C SER A 17 -27.85 1.74 -3.12
N SER A 18 -27.77 2.81 -3.90
CA SER A 18 -27.00 2.81 -5.15
C SER A 18 -25.51 2.71 -4.81
N CYS A 19 -24.79 1.75 -5.42
CA CYS A 19 -23.35 1.54 -5.29
C CYS A 19 -22.48 2.75 -5.75
N CYS A 20 -23.11 3.88 -6.05
CA CYS A 20 -22.51 5.04 -6.71
C CYS A 20 -22.80 6.37 -6.00
N VAL A 21 -23.22 6.39 -4.72
CA VAL A 21 -23.16 7.65 -3.94
C VAL A 21 -21.76 7.81 -3.36
N PRO A 22 -20.90 8.65 -3.96
CA PRO A 22 -19.47 8.60 -3.70
C PRO A 22 -19.10 9.09 -2.30
N VAL A 23 -19.98 9.83 -1.63
CA VAL A 23 -19.67 10.49 -0.34
C VAL A 23 -19.90 9.54 0.85
N LEU A 24 -20.91 8.67 0.78
CA LEU A 24 -21.23 7.74 1.88
C LEU A 24 -20.52 6.38 1.76
N GLN A 25 -20.04 6.02 0.57
CA GLN A 25 -19.37 4.74 0.31
C GLN A 25 -17.86 4.85 0.13
N LYS A 26 -17.29 6.06 0.08
CA LYS A 26 -15.82 6.22 0.01
C LYS A 26 -15.19 5.56 1.22
N GLN A 27 -14.35 4.55 1.00
CA GLN A 27 -13.68 3.84 2.09
C GLN A 27 -12.27 4.39 2.35
N PHE A 28 -11.87 5.46 1.66
CA PHE A 28 -10.51 6.00 1.69
C PHE A 28 -10.47 7.54 1.65
N TYR A 29 -9.38 8.10 2.15
CA TYR A 29 -8.99 9.49 1.93
C TYR A 29 -7.72 9.55 1.09
N THR A 30 -7.43 10.73 0.53
CA THR A 30 -6.22 10.96 -0.27
C THR A 30 -5.27 11.84 0.54
N THR A 31 -3.99 11.48 0.57
CA THR A 31 -2.93 12.25 1.24
C THR A 31 -2.56 13.49 0.41
N GLU A 32 -1.82 14.42 1.02
CA GLU A 32 -1.24 15.58 0.32
C GLU A 32 -0.31 15.20 -0.85
N TYR A 33 0.19 13.96 -0.85
CA TYR A 33 1.03 13.39 -1.92
C TYR A 33 0.24 12.57 -2.96
N GLY A 34 -1.10 12.59 -2.91
CA GLY A 34 -1.96 11.90 -3.88
C GLY A 34 -2.17 10.41 -3.63
N SER A 35 -1.58 9.83 -2.58
CA SER A 35 -1.75 8.42 -2.24
C SER A 35 -3.05 8.17 -1.46
N HIS A 36 -3.64 6.98 -1.59
CA HIS A 36 -4.89 6.64 -0.93
C HIS A 36 -4.67 5.84 0.36
N ARG A 37 -5.49 6.11 1.37
CA ARG A 37 -5.45 5.45 2.67
C ARG A 37 -6.86 5.08 3.12
N PRO A 38 -7.10 3.89 3.69
CA PRO A 38 -8.43 3.53 4.16
C PRO A 38 -8.85 4.43 5.33
N ILE A 39 -10.09 4.92 5.34
CA ILE A 39 -10.66 5.72 6.44
C ILE A 39 -10.74 4.89 7.71
N LYS A 40 -11.10 3.60 7.57
CA LYS A 40 -11.09 2.62 8.67
C LYS A 40 -10.18 1.47 8.27
N SER A 41 -9.09 1.29 9.01
CA SER A 41 -8.20 0.15 8.82
C SER A 41 -8.94 -1.16 9.06
N LYS A 42 -8.88 -2.07 8.09
CA LYS A 42 -9.32 -3.47 8.18
C LYS A 42 -8.18 -4.45 7.91
N PHE A 43 -6.93 -3.96 7.96
CA PHE A 43 -5.74 -4.80 7.80
C PHE A 43 -5.72 -5.90 8.85
N THR A 44 -5.74 -7.16 8.41
CA THR A 44 -5.68 -8.33 9.28
C THR A 44 -4.31 -8.45 9.94
N LEU A 45 -3.23 -8.22 9.19
CA LEU A 45 -1.85 -8.27 9.69
C LEU A 45 -1.55 -7.13 10.68
N SER A 46 -2.34 -6.05 10.65
CA SER A 46 -2.18 -4.95 11.62
C SER A 46 -2.66 -5.27 13.04
N LYS A 47 -3.50 -6.31 13.21
CA LYS A 47 -4.04 -6.68 14.53
C LYS A 47 -2.95 -7.23 15.45
N ASN A 48 -2.03 -7.99 14.87
CA ASN A 48 -0.83 -8.51 15.52
C ASN A 48 0.37 -8.21 14.62
N PRO A 49 0.91 -6.97 14.64
CA PRO A 49 1.97 -6.55 13.75
C PRO A 49 3.20 -7.44 13.91
N TYR A 50 3.71 -7.94 12.78
CA TYR A 50 4.92 -8.74 12.77
C TYR A 50 6.08 -7.93 13.38
N GLN A 51 6.84 -8.58 14.26
CA GLN A 51 8.09 -8.02 14.76
C GLN A 51 9.20 -8.73 14.02
N LEU A 52 9.98 -7.96 13.25
CA LEU A 52 11.08 -8.50 12.47
C LEU A 52 12.09 -9.18 13.39
N LYS A 53 12.51 -10.39 13.02
CA LYS A 53 13.46 -11.19 13.79
C LYS A 53 14.79 -11.28 13.06
N GLU A 54 15.83 -11.53 13.84
CA GLU A 54 17.12 -11.92 13.28
C GLU A 54 16.96 -13.24 12.51
N GLY A 55 17.53 -13.31 11.29
CA GLY A 55 17.42 -14.47 10.41
C GLY A 55 16.23 -14.45 9.43
N ASP A 56 15.38 -13.42 9.42
CA ASP A 56 14.28 -13.30 8.45
C ASP A 56 14.75 -12.90 7.03
N HIS A 57 16.05 -12.65 6.82
CA HIS A 57 16.66 -12.17 5.57
C HIS A 57 16.00 -10.92 4.96
N ILE A 58 15.36 -10.11 5.82
CA ILE A 58 14.80 -8.79 5.49
C ILE A 58 15.57 -7.72 6.27
N TYR A 59 15.99 -6.67 5.56
CA TYR A 59 16.86 -5.62 6.09
C TYR A 59 16.14 -4.27 6.10
N THR A 60 16.09 -3.62 7.26
CA THR A 60 15.35 -2.34 7.43
C THR A 60 16.16 -1.09 7.04
N ASP A 61 17.47 -1.25 6.85
CA ASP A 61 18.40 -0.25 6.33
C ASP A 61 18.58 -0.38 4.80
N CYS A 62 17.77 -1.23 4.15
CA CYS A 62 17.79 -1.45 2.71
C CYS A 62 16.45 -1.07 2.06
N ILE A 63 16.51 -0.87 0.76
CA ILE A 63 15.36 -0.97 -0.14
C ILE A 63 15.52 -2.17 -1.06
N TYR A 64 14.40 -2.66 -1.57
CA TYR A 64 14.34 -3.73 -2.55
C TYR A 64 13.76 -3.13 -3.83
N LYS A 65 14.58 -3.02 -4.87
CA LYS A 65 14.26 -2.31 -6.11
C LYS A 65 13.94 -3.30 -7.22
N SER A 66 12.91 -3.02 -8.01
CA SER A 66 12.62 -3.75 -9.24
C SER A 66 12.29 -2.75 -10.36
N SER A 67 12.82 -3.01 -11.55
CA SER A 67 12.64 -2.16 -12.72
C SER A 67 11.94 -2.95 -13.82
N PHE A 68 10.95 -2.33 -14.45
CA PHE A 68 10.20 -2.93 -15.54
C PHE A 68 9.79 -1.86 -16.54
N THR A 69 9.55 -2.28 -17.77
CA THR A 69 9.00 -1.41 -18.80
C THR A 69 7.51 -1.70 -18.96
N MET A 70 6.69 -0.66 -18.98
CA MET A 70 5.30 -0.80 -19.41
C MET A 70 5.18 -0.45 -20.90
N ASP A 71 4.59 -1.37 -21.65
CA ASP A 71 4.21 -1.14 -23.04
C ASP A 71 2.81 -0.49 -23.07
N GLY A 72 2.76 0.78 -23.45
CA GLY A 72 1.53 1.56 -23.65
C GLY A 72 1.55 2.29 -24.99
N SER A 73 0.91 3.47 -25.07
CA SER A 73 1.04 4.35 -26.24
C SER A 73 2.48 4.84 -26.46
N GLU A 74 3.27 4.88 -25.38
CA GLU A 74 4.71 5.11 -25.38
C GLU A 74 5.35 4.12 -24.41
N LYS A 75 6.55 3.63 -24.75
CA LYS A 75 7.34 2.76 -23.89
C LYS A 75 7.88 3.59 -22.72
N LYS A 76 7.55 3.20 -21.48
CA LYS A 76 8.01 3.91 -20.27
C LYS A 76 8.62 2.95 -19.28
N ASP A 77 9.83 3.28 -18.83
CA ASP A 77 10.54 2.52 -17.81
C ASP A 77 10.13 3.02 -16.42
N TYR A 78 9.79 2.07 -15.56
CA TYR A 78 9.42 2.31 -14.18
C TYR A 78 10.39 1.58 -13.28
N THR A 79 10.71 2.23 -12.17
CA THR A 79 11.40 1.58 -11.07
C THR A 79 10.53 1.70 -9.84
N VAL A 80 10.21 0.57 -9.22
CA VAL A 80 9.52 0.51 -7.94
C VAL A 80 10.50 0.09 -6.87
N PHE A 81 10.28 0.56 -5.65
CA PHE A 81 10.97 0.04 -4.48
C PHE A 81 9.99 -0.48 -3.44
N LEU A 82 10.47 -1.42 -2.66
CA LEU A 82 9.88 -1.89 -1.42
C LEU A 82 10.81 -1.57 -0.27
N ARG A 83 10.24 -1.16 0.85
CA ARG A 83 10.96 -1.00 2.10
C ARG A 83 10.19 -1.62 3.25
N PHE A 84 10.91 -2.33 4.11
CA PHE A 84 10.37 -2.97 5.29
C PHE A 84 10.78 -2.21 6.56
N PHE A 85 9.86 -2.13 7.51
CA PHE A 85 10.08 -1.56 8.83
C PHE A 85 10.07 -2.65 9.90
N ALA A 86 10.76 -2.43 11.02
CA ALA A 86 10.89 -3.43 12.07
C ALA A 86 9.54 -3.79 12.74
N ASN A 87 8.55 -2.89 12.64
CA ASN A 87 7.22 -3.02 13.25
C ASN A 87 6.18 -3.70 12.34
N GLY A 88 6.62 -4.44 11.31
CA GLY A 88 5.72 -5.21 10.46
C GLY A 88 4.98 -4.37 9.42
N ARG A 89 5.40 -3.12 9.18
CA ARG A 89 4.91 -2.28 8.08
C ARG A 89 5.85 -2.34 6.88
N PHE A 90 5.31 -2.05 5.71
CA PHE A 90 6.13 -1.82 4.51
C PHE A 90 5.63 -0.60 3.73
N LEU A 91 6.51 -0.05 2.90
CA LEU A 91 6.23 0.98 1.91
C LEU A 91 6.58 0.45 0.53
N ARG A 92 5.69 0.68 -0.44
CA ARG A 92 5.92 0.48 -1.87
C ARG A 92 5.68 1.80 -2.59
N ASP A 93 6.63 2.26 -3.39
CA ASP A 93 6.41 3.45 -4.23
C ASP A 93 7.25 3.39 -5.52
N VAL A 94 6.91 4.25 -6.47
CA VAL A 94 7.69 4.46 -7.70
C VAL A 94 8.83 5.42 -7.39
N LEU A 95 10.06 5.03 -7.71
CA LEU A 95 11.25 5.84 -7.53
C LEU A 95 11.15 7.14 -8.35
N ASN A 96 11.41 8.27 -7.69
CA ASN A 96 11.43 9.59 -8.33
C ASN A 96 12.84 10.15 -8.29
N ASN A 97 13.46 10.31 -9.45
CA ASN A 97 14.84 10.78 -9.56
C ASN A 97 15.03 12.24 -9.10
N ASP A 98 13.95 13.01 -8.99
CA ASP A 98 13.99 14.43 -8.61
C ASP A 98 13.91 14.65 -7.09
N SER A 99 13.81 13.59 -6.28
CA SER A 99 13.64 13.68 -4.83
C SER A 99 14.84 13.11 -4.07
N SER A 100 15.10 13.61 -2.86
CA SER A 100 16.11 13.03 -1.96
C SER A 100 15.76 11.55 -1.69
N PRO A 101 16.68 10.60 -1.94
CA PRO A 101 16.39 9.17 -1.77
C PRO A 101 15.90 8.83 -0.36
N VAL A 102 16.55 9.39 0.67
CA VAL A 102 16.23 9.09 2.09
C VAL A 102 14.83 9.58 2.47
N GLU A 103 14.42 10.75 2.00
CA GLU A 103 13.09 11.30 2.25
C GLU A 103 12.02 10.47 1.56
N GLN A 104 12.27 10.07 0.31
CA GLN A 104 11.35 9.23 -0.45
C GLN A 104 11.12 7.88 0.24
N TYR A 105 12.20 7.24 0.73
CA TYR A 105 12.07 5.90 1.30
C TYR A 105 11.42 5.89 2.69
N ASN A 106 11.41 7.00 3.43
CA ASN A 106 10.81 7.10 4.77
C ASN A 106 9.37 7.62 4.79
N ASN A 107 8.92 8.29 3.73
CA ASN A 107 7.65 9.01 3.75
C ASN A 107 6.43 8.08 3.59
N LEU A 108 5.84 7.66 4.71
CA LEU A 108 4.62 6.85 4.72
C LEU A 108 3.36 7.59 4.25
N LYS A 109 3.41 8.91 4.01
CA LYS A 109 2.29 9.67 3.44
C LYS A 109 2.24 9.52 1.90
N LYS A 110 3.33 9.07 1.28
CA LYS A 110 3.43 8.77 -0.16
C LYS A 110 3.47 7.25 -0.39
N GLY A 111 3.16 6.81 -1.60
CA GLY A 111 3.16 5.40 -2.00
C GLY A 111 2.05 4.56 -1.36
N SER A 112 2.11 3.25 -1.61
CA SER A 112 1.29 2.24 -0.95
C SER A 112 1.94 1.81 0.36
N VAL A 113 1.17 1.83 1.43
CA VAL A 113 1.62 1.41 2.77
C VAL A 113 0.75 0.24 3.22
N GLY A 114 1.39 -0.76 3.79
CA GLY A 114 0.72 -1.97 4.26
C GLY A 114 1.44 -2.63 5.41
N TYR A 115 1.07 -3.87 5.67
CA TYR A 115 1.63 -4.71 6.71
C TYR A 115 2.20 -5.99 6.11
N TYR A 116 3.23 -6.54 6.74
CA TYR A 116 3.82 -7.80 6.32
C TYR A 116 3.99 -8.77 7.47
N LYS A 117 4.17 -10.05 7.13
CA LYS A 117 4.67 -11.10 8.00
C LYS A 117 5.59 -12.03 7.21
N VAL A 118 6.54 -12.65 7.88
CA VAL A 118 7.40 -13.70 7.31
C VAL A 118 6.85 -15.06 7.71
N GLU A 119 6.73 -15.96 6.73
CA GLU A 119 6.27 -17.33 6.91
C GLU A 119 7.17 -18.28 6.10
N GLY A 120 8.20 -18.83 6.75
CA GLY A 120 9.20 -19.67 6.10
C GLY A 120 10.01 -18.86 5.08
N ASP A 121 10.03 -19.31 3.83
CA ASP A 121 10.74 -18.67 2.71
C ASP A 121 9.91 -17.57 2.02
N ARG A 122 8.86 -17.06 2.67
CA ARG A 122 7.92 -16.11 2.06
C ARG A 122 7.63 -14.90 2.94
N ILE A 123 7.41 -13.78 2.27
CA ILE A 123 6.85 -12.55 2.85
C ILE A 123 5.41 -12.45 2.38
N ILE A 124 4.47 -12.44 3.32
CA ILE A 124 3.08 -12.14 3.03
C ILE A 124 2.84 -10.66 3.27
N LEU A 125 2.33 -9.97 2.26
CA LEU A 125 2.07 -8.54 2.25
C LEU A 125 0.58 -8.30 2.19
N GLU A 126 0.08 -7.35 2.97
CA GLU A 126 -1.30 -6.90 2.96
C GLU A 126 -1.33 -5.38 2.75
N GLU A 127 -1.97 -4.93 1.67
CA GLU A 127 -2.00 -3.52 1.27
C GLU A 127 -3.42 -3.09 0.89
N PHE A 128 -3.69 -1.78 0.99
CA PHE A 128 -4.94 -1.21 0.51
C PHE A 128 -4.68 -0.42 -0.77
N MET A 129 -5.39 -0.75 -1.85
CA MET A 129 -5.28 -0.07 -3.14
C MET A 129 -6.64 0.40 -3.62
N VAL A 130 -6.64 1.45 -4.44
CA VAL A 130 -7.83 1.99 -5.09
C VAL A 130 -7.62 1.93 -6.60
N GLY A 131 -8.50 1.23 -7.31
CA GLY A 131 -8.54 1.21 -8.77
C GLY A 131 -9.35 2.37 -9.34
N ALA A 132 -9.23 2.62 -10.65
CA ALA A 132 -9.88 3.74 -11.34
C ALA A 132 -11.42 3.81 -11.17
N HIS A 133 -12.06 2.68 -10.85
CA HIS A 133 -13.52 2.56 -10.74
C HIS A 133 -13.98 1.85 -9.46
N ASP A 134 -13.13 1.74 -8.43
CA ASP A 134 -13.53 1.10 -7.17
C ASP A 134 -13.41 2.01 -5.94
N CYS A 135 -14.01 1.56 -4.84
CA CYS A 135 -13.97 2.25 -3.55
C CYS A 135 -12.78 1.83 -2.68
N GLY A 136 -11.78 1.19 -3.29
CA GLY A 136 -10.63 0.59 -2.65
C GLY A 136 -10.86 -0.79 -2.05
N LYS A 137 -9.82 -1.62 -2.08
CA LYS A 137 -9.82 -3.02 -1.65
C LYS A 137 -8.51 -3.37 -0.95
N TYR A 138 -8.59 -4.39 -0.10
CA TYR A 138 -7.42 -4.99 0.53
C TYR A 138 -6.90 -6.11 -0.36
N HIS A 139 -5.60 -6.11 -0.60
CA HIS A 139 -4.91 -7.09 -1.42
C HIS A 139 -3.87 -7.81 -0.57
N ILE A 140 -3.78 -9.11 -0.79
CA ILE A 140 -2.75 -9.96 -0.18
C ILE A 140 -1.91 -10.53 -1.31
N TYR A 141 -0.59 -10.48 -1.14
CA TYR A 141 0.37 -11.04 -2.09
C TYR A 141 1.56 -11.65 -1.33
N SER A 142 2.29 -12.55 -1.99
CA SER A 142 3.45 -13.21 -1.41
C SER A 142 4.69 -12.96 -2.24
N LEU A 143 5.81 -12.65 -1.59
CA LEU A 143 7.14 -12.60 -2.20
C LEU A 143 7.97 -13.77 -1.66
N LYS A 144 8.90 -14.28 -2.46
CA LYS A 144 9.82 -15.33 -2.04
C LYS A 144 11.15 -14.73 -1.59
N ILE A 145 11.70 -15.30 -0.52
CA ILE A 145 12.97 -14.91 0.09
C ILE A 145 14.02 -15.96 -0.29
N SER A 146 15.24 -15.48 -0.55
CA SER A 146 16.46 -16.27 -0.65
C SER A 146 17.51 -15.72 0.32
N ASP A 147 18.66 -16.40 0.41
CA ASP A 147 19.78 -15.94 1.25
C ASP A 147 20.28 -14.54 0.84
N ASP A 148 20.13 -14.19 -0.44
CA ASP A 148 20.57 -12.92 -1.05
C ASP A 148 19.51 -11.79 -0.95
N GLY A 149 18.31 -12.09 -0.44
CA GLY A 149 17.23 -11.10 -0.26
C GLY A 149 15.89 -11.57 -0.82
N ILE A 150 15.18 -10.68 -1.53
CA ILE A 150 13.86 -10.99 -2.09
C ILE A 150 14.02 -11.31 -3.58
N GLU A 151 13.45 -12.43 -4.02
CA GLU A 151 13.48 -12.83 -5.45
C GLU A 151 12.87 -11.73 -6.34
N ASP A 152 13.49 -11.48 -7.49
CA ASP A 152 13.14 -10.42 -8.47
C ASP A 152 13.38 -8.97 -8.02
N TYR A 153 14.04 -8.77 -6.87
CA TYR A 153 14.44 -7.46 -6.38
C TYR A 153 15.95 -7.35 -6.16
N GLU A 154 16.50 -6.21 -6.57
CA GLU A 154 17.85 -5.79 -6.20
C GLU A 154 17.82 -5.19 -4.78
N THR A 155 18.61 -5.77 -3.87
CA THR A 155 18.75 -5.26 -2.49
C THR A 155 19.79 -4.14 -2.45
N ILE A 156 19.38 -2.94 -2.05
CA ILE A 156 20.26 -1.76 -1.97
C ILE A 156 20.28 -1.20 -0.56
N LYS A 157 21.45 -1.20 0.07
CA LYS A 157 21.66 -0.58 1.39
C LYS A 157 21.69 0.95 1.27
N ILE A 158 20.95 1.64 2.13
CA ILE A 158 20.84 3.10 2.10
C ILE A 158 21.28 3.68 3.45
N THR A 159 22.32 4.50 3.42
CA THR A 159 22.81 5.22 4.60
C THR A 159 21.73 6.18 5.13
N GLY A 160 21.46 6.13 6.43
CA GLY A 160 20.50 7.02 7.10
C GLY A 160 19.08 6.48 7.20
N LEU A 161 18.76 5.33 6.58
CA LEU A 161 17.50 4.65 6.87
C LEU A 161 17.56 4.01 8.26
N THR A 162 16.55 4.32 9.06
CA THR A 162 16.33 3.65 10.34
C THR A 162 15.16 2.70 10.20
N GLY A 163 15.11 1.58 10.92
CA GLY A 163 13.97 0.66 10.85
C GLY A 163 12.65 1.22 11.40
N LYS A 164 12.60 2.52 11.71
CA LYS A 164 11.44 3.24 12.20
C LYS A 164 10.79 4.02 11.05
N PRO A 165 9.46 3.92 10.87
CA PRO A 165 8.76 4.73 9.89
C PRO A 165 8.67 6.19 10.32
N ASP A 166 8.64 7.10 9.34
CA ASP A 166 8.33 8.52 9.53
C ASP A 166 6.90 8.79 9.04
N TRP A 167 6.13 9.56 9.81
CA TRP A 167 4.68 9.78 9.60
C TRP A 167 4.33 11.21 9.26
#